data_AF-K2EEU3-F1
#
_entry.id   AF-K2EEU3-F1
#
_cell.length_a   1.000
_cell.length_b   1.000
_cell.length_c   1.000
_cell.angle_alpha   90.00
_cell.angle_beta   90.00
_cell.angle_gamma   90.00
#
_symmetry.space_group_name_H-M   'P 1'
#
loop_
_entity.id
_entity.type
_entity.pdbx_description
1 polymer ?
#
loop_
_entity_poly.entity_id
_entity_poly.type
_entity_poly.pdbx_seq_one_letter_code
_entity_poly.pdbx_strand_id
1 'polypeptide(L)' 'VRGVGIDTLEIDPGNKKELKAHQILLQEELIVVEGLTNLSKLPPKGSFVFLIPIKIAEGAEAPIRAFALVEEVY' A
#
# COMPACT_ATOMS: atom_id res chain seq x y z
N VAL A 1 -7.31 9.35 -5.75
CA VAL A 1 -6.40 8.38 -5.11
C VAL A 1 -6.82 6.98 -5.58
N ARG A 2 -5.89 6.02 -5.70
CA ARG A 2 -6.19 4.64 -6.14
C ARG A 2 -5.89 3.59 -5.05
N GLY A 3 -5.10 3.97 -4.05
CA GLY A 3 -4.75 3.13 -2.92
C GLY A 3 -3.96 3.92 -1.89
N VAL A 4 -3.78 3.33 -0.72
CA VAL A 4 -3.00 3.85 0.41
C VAL A 4 -1.99 2.79 0.83
N GLY A 5 -0.75 3.21 1.07
CA GLY A 5 0.35 2.34 1.47
C GLY A 5 1.02 2.81 2.76
N ILE A 6 1.40 1.88 3.63
CA ILE A 6 2.09 2.14 4.90
C ILE A 6 3.29 1.20 5.10
N ASP A 7 4.28 1.63 5.87
CA ASP A 7 5.48 0.87 6.23
C ASP A 7 5.38 0.14 7.58
N THR A 8 4.20 0.16 8.20
CA THR A 8 3.87 -0.64 9.38
C THR A 8 3.23 -1.97 8.98
N LEU A 9 3.09 -2.86 9.96
CA LEU A 9 2.45 -4.17 9.77
C LEU A 9 0.96 -4.06 9.42
N GLU A 10 0.29 -3.00 9.91
CA GLU A 10 -1.14 -2.79 9.73
C GLU A 10 -1.42 -1.28 9.62
N ILE A 11 -2.41 -0.89 8.82
CA ILE A 11 -2.85 0.50 8.61
C ILE A 11 -3.70 1.01 9.77
N ASP A 12 -4.36 0.10 10.48
CA ASP A 12 -5.07 0.40 11.71
C ASP A 12 -4.12 0.28 12.92
N PRO A 13 -4.32 1.11 13.97
CA PRO A 13 -3.50 1.01 15.18
C PRO A 13 -3.71 -0.35 15.88
N GLY A 14 -2.65 -1.16 15.98
CA GLY A 14 -2.72 -2.50 16.58
C GLY A 14 -3.10 -2.56 18.07
N ASN A 15 -3.23 -1.41 18.74
CA ASN A 15 -3.78 -1.32 20.10
C ASN A 15 -5.31 -1.15 20.15
N LYS A 16 -5.98 -1.10 19.00
CA LYS A 16 -7.44 -1.01 18.88
C LYS A 16 -7.98 -2.24 18.16
N LYS A 17 -9.20 -2.65 18.54
CA LYS A 17 -9.93 -3.71 17.84
C LYS A 17 -10.73 -3.18 16.64
N GLU A 18 -10.91 -1.87 16.55
CA GLU A 18 -11.68 -1.24 15.48
C GLU A 18 -10.77 -1.04 14.25
N LEU A 19 -11.17 -1.59 13.11
CA LEU A 19 -10.45 -1.46 11.83
C LEU A 19 -11.02 -0.31 11.00
N LYS A 20 -11.00 0.91 11.55
CA LYS A 20 -11.66 2.08 10.92
C LYS A 20 -11.01 2.48 9.62
N ALA A 21 -9.68 2.42 9.53
CA ALA A 21 -8.97 2.76 8.31
C ALA A 21 -9.31 1.75 7.21
N HIS A 22 -9.24 0.45 7.49
CA HIS A 22 -9.69 -0.57 6.55
C HIS A 22 -11.13 -0.37 6.10
N GLN A 23 -12.07 -0.16 7.03
CA GLN A 23 -13.48 0.02 6.70
C GLN A 23 -13.70 1.18 5.73
N ILE A 24 -13.14 2.35 6.04
CA ILE A 24 -13.31 3.55 5.20
C ILE A 24 -12.65 3.33 3.84
N LEU A 25 -11.42 2.82 3.80
CA LEU A 25 -10.65 2.69 2.56
C LEU A 25 -11.23 1.63 1.63
N LEU A 26 -11.62 0.47 2.17
CA LEU A 26 -12.19 -0.62 1.38
C LEU A 26 -13.63 -0.33 0.91
N GLN A 27 -14.42 0.43 1.68
CA GLN A 27 -15.72 0.92 1.23
C GLN A 27 -15.63 1.84 0.00
N GLU A 28 -14.52 2.57 -0.12
CA GLU A 28 -14.20 3.42 -1.27
C GLU A 28 -13.45 2.66 -2.38
N GLU A 29 -13.42 1.32 -2.32
CA GLU A 29 -12.75 0.42 -3.28
C GLU A 29 -11.26 0.75 -3.49
N LEU A 30 -10.59 1.28 -2.46
CA LEU A 30 -9.16 1.59 -2.50
C LEU A 30 -8.31 0.36 -2.16
N ILE A 31 -7.17 0.24 -2.82
CA ILE A 31 -6.16 -0.77 -2.48
C ILE A 31 -5.44 -0.33 -1.20
N VAL A 32 -5.33 -1.24 -0.22
CA VAL A 32 -4.52 -1.06 0.98
C VAL A 32 -3.24 -1.89 0.84
N VAL A 33 -2.08 -1.29 1.13
CA VAL A 33 -0.79 -1.98 1.10
C VAL A 33 -0.04 -1.73 2.41
N GLU A 34 0.37 -2.81 3.05
CA GLU A 34 1.05 -2.78 4.34
C GLU A 34 2.44 -3.39 4.22
N GLY A 35 3.33 -3.04 5.15
CA GLY A 35 4.71 -3.53 5.17
C GLY A 35 5.58 -3.02 4.02
N LEU A 36 5.29 -1.83 3.48
CA LEU A 36 6.18 -1.19 2.51
C LEU A 36 7.55 -0.88 3.13
N THR A 37 8.59 -0.88 2.29
CA THR A 37 9.96 -0.59 2.72
C THR A 37 10.59 0.46 1.80
N ASN A 38 11.70 1.05 2.24
CA ASN A 38 12.48 2.01 1.44
C ASN A 38 11.70 3.28 1.03
N LEU A 39 10.61 3.65 1.72
CA LEU A 39 9.81 4.83 1.38
C LEU A 39 10.63 6.13 1.39
N SER A 40 11.67 6.21 2.22
CA SER A 40 12.61 7.34 2.26
C SER A 40 13.42 7.55 0.97
N LYS A 41 13.43 6.57 0.06
CA LYS A 41 14.07 6.68 -1.27
C LYS A 41 13.14 7.30 -2.32
N LEU A 42 11.86 7.52 -2.01
CA LEU A 42 10.89 8.11 -2.92
C LEU A 42 10.83 9.64 -2.73
N PRO A 43 10.83 10.44 -3.82
CA PRO A 43 10.45 11.84 -3.73
C PRO A 43 8.98 11.95 -3.32
N PRO A 44 8.55 13.07 -2.69
CA PRO A 44 7.16 13.25 -2.30
C PRO A 44 6.13 13.15 -3.44
N LYS A 45 6.56 13.42 -4.69
CA LYS A 45 5.75 13.35 -5.92
C LYS A 45 6.62 12.95 -7.12
N GLY A 46 6.00 12.45 -8.18
CA GLY A 46 6.64 12.21 -9.49
C GLY A 46 7.07 10.76 -9.75
N SER A 47 7.08 9.89 -8.74
CA SER A 47 7.34 8.46 -8.94
C SER A 47 6.12 7.71 -9.51
N PHE A 48 6.38 6.65 -10.26
CA PHE A 48 5.36 5.66 -10.63
C PHE A 48 5.52 4.40 -9.77
N VAL A 49 4.49 4.07 -8.99
CA VAL A 49 4.49 2.91 -8.08
C VAL A 49 3.74 1.74 -8.69
N PHE A 50 4.34 0.56 -8.60
CA PHE A 50 3.79 -0.72 -9.06
C PHE A 50 3.52 -1.62 -7.85
N LEU A 51 2.30 -2.12 -7.75
CA LEU A 51 1.84 -3.04 -6.71
C LEU A 51 1.39 -4.32 -7.40
N ILE A 52 2.25 -5.34 -7.43
CA ILE A 52 2.02 -6.55 -8.23
C ILE A 52 1.66 -7.73 -7.33
N PRO A 53 0.36 -8.04 -7.14
CA PRO A 53 -0.08 -9.18 -6.35
C PRO A 53 0.00 -10.49 -7.13
N ILE A 54 0.06 -11.59 -6.39
CA ILE A 54 -0.23 -12.92 -6.93
C ILE A 54 -1.72 -13.02 -7.23
N LYS A 55 -2.09 -13.58 -8.39
CA LYS A 55 -3.49 -13.79 -8.76
C LYS A 55 -4.06 -15.01 -8.03
N ILE A 56 -4.62 -14.79 -6.84
CA ILE A 56 -5.28 -15.80 -6.02
C ILE A 56 -6.77 -15.82 -6.38
N ALA A 57 -7.31 -17.00 -6.71
CA ALA A 57 -8.73 -17.15 -6.99
C ALA A 57 -9.55 -16.83 -5.73
N GLU A 58 -10.49 -15.90 -5.84
CA GLU A 58 -11.33 -15.42 -4.72
C GLU A 58 -10.53 -14.89 -3.50
N GLY A 59 -9.25 -14.54 -3.70
CA GLY A 59 -8.40 -14.03 -2.63
C GLY A 59 -8.78 -12.61 -2.22
N ALA A 60 -8.94 -12.39 -0.91
CA ALA A 60 -9.15 -11.05 -0.34
C ALA A 60 -7.86 -10.23 -0.31
N GLU A 61 -6.72 -10.90 -0.09
CA GLU A 61 -5.40 -10.30 -0.01
C GLU A 61 -4.35 -11.21 -0.68
N ALA A 62 -3.21 -10.63 -1.04
CA ALA A 62 -2.09 -11.38 -1.57
C ALA A 62 -0.77 -10.68 -1.24
N PRO A 63 0.32 -11.43 -1.01
CA PRO A 63 1.64 -10.83 -0.98
C PRO A 63 1.96 -10.20 -2.34
N ILE A 64 2.68 -9.08 -2.31
CA ILE A 64 3.02 -8.31 -3.50
C ILE A 64 4.52 -8.14 -3.65
N ARG A 65 4.97 -7.91 -4.89
CA ARG A 65 6.26 -7.25 -5.15
C ARG A 65 6.01 -5.78 -5.47
N ALA A 66 6.18 -4.91 -4.47
CA ALA A 66 6.14 -3.47 -4.66
C ALA A 66 7.48 -2.95 -5.22
N PHE A 67 7.43 -2.07 -6.21
CA PHE A 67 8.58 -1.31 -6.70
C PHE A 67 8.12 0.01 -7.31
N ALA A 68 9.05 0.95 -7.48
CA ALA A 68 8.74 2.23 -8.09
C ALA A 68 9.79 2.61 -9.14
N LEU A 69 9.36 3.29 -10.18
CA LEU A 69 10.24 4.04 -11.07
C LEU A 69 10.38 5.44 -10.48
N VAL A 70 11.63 5.82 -10.21
CA VAL A 70 12.00 7.12 -9.66
C VAL A 70 12.84 7.82 -10.73
N GLU A 71 12.45 9.03 -11.09
CA GLU A 71 13.22 9.85 -12.02
C GLU A 71 14.50 10.34 -11.34
N GLU A 72 15.66 10.05 -11.93
CA GLU A 72 16.93 10.64 -11.49
C GLU A 72 17.08 12.03 -12.10
N VAL A 73 17.11 13.05 -11.25
CA VAL A 73 17.50 14.40 -11.65
C VAL A 73 19.02 14.50 -11.46
N TYR A 74 19.76 14.50 -12.57
CA TYR A 74 21.21 14.76 -12.58
C TYR A 74 21.53 16.24 -12.35
#